data_AF-A0A316GK81-F1
#
_entry.id   AF-A0A316GK81-F1
#
_cell.length_a   1.000
_cell.length_b   1.000
_cell.length_c   1.000
_cell.angle_alpha   90.00
_cell.angle_beta   90.00
_cell.angle_gamma   90.00
#
_symmetry.space_group_name_H-M   'P 1'
#
loop_
_entity.id
_entity.type
_entity.pdbx_description
1 polymer ?
#
loop_
_entity_poly.entity_id
_entity_poly.type
_entity_poly.pdbx_seq_one_letter_code
_entity_poly.pdbx_strand_id
1 'polypeptide(L)'
;MRRALAALSIVTALAACAVGPASPERVTLDADLLSVRMSDGSTCRGPAPASGFEAGWSGTLTGCAATYPYVVEIDPGTNPIRFVLQEILGDRIIRPVATVTITDATGRDRVFQTPERIEN
;
A
#
# COMPACT_ATOMS: atom_id res chain seq x y z
N MET A 1 -1.71 48.51 -18.43
CA MET A 1 -1.34 47.83 -17.17
C MET A 1 -2.49 47.01 -16.55
N ARG A 2 -3.77 47.44 -16.60
CA ARG A 2 -4.93 46.66 -16.07
C ARG A 2 -5.25 45.34 -16.81
N ARG A 3 -4.85 45.18 -18.08
CA ARG A 3 -5.13 43.96 -18.87
C ARG A 3 -4.17 42.79 -18.58
N ALA A 4 -3.02 43.06 -17.96
CA ALA A 4 -2.03 42.02 -17.63
C ALA A 4 -2.42 41.21 -16.37
N LEU A 5 -3.21 41.79 -15.47
CA LEU A 5 -3.67 41.13 -14.24
C LEU A 5 -4.77 40.10 -14.48
N ALA A 6 -5.58 40.24 -15.53
CA ALA A 6 -6.66 39.30 -15.83
C ALA A 6 -6.17 37.98 -16.45
N ALA A 7 -5.03 38.00 -17.15
CA ALA A 7 -4.47 36.82 -17.80
C ALA A 7 -3.80 35.87 -16.79
N LEU A 8 -3.30 36.39 -15.66
CA LEU A 8 -2.58 35.59 -14.68
C LEU A 8 -3.52 34.69 -13.84
N SER A 9 -4.76 35.14 -13.60
CA SER A 9 -5.74 34.41 -12.78
C SER A 9 -6.29 33.14 -13.43
N ILE A 10 -6.28 33.07 -14.77
CA ILE A 10 -6.82 31.93 -15.52
C ILE A 10 -5.85 30.74 -15.48
N VAL A 11 -4.53 30.99 -15.44
CA VAL A 11 -3.52 29.92 -15.45
C VAL A 11 -3.48 29.15 -14.13
N THR A 12 -3.75 29.80 -13.00
CA THR A 12 -3.81 29.13 -11.68
C THR A 12 -5.02 28.22 -11.49
N ALA A 13 -6.12 28.44 -12.22
CA ALA A 13 -7.35 27.65 -12.05
C ALA A 13 -7.27 26.28 -12.74
N LEU A 14 -6.47 26.13 -13.80
CA LEU A 14 -6.35 24.85 -14.53
C LEU A 14 -5.39 23.84 -13.87
N ALA A 15 -4.54 24.27 -12.94
CA ALA A 15 -3.62 23.37 -12.23
C ALA A 15 -4.30 22.50 -11.16
N ALA A 16 -5.51 22.85 -10.72
CA ALA A 16 -6.20 22.17 -9.62
C ALA A 16 -6.88 20.85 -10.03
N CYS A 17 -7.16 20.64 -11.33
CA CYS A 17 -7.95 19.48 -11.78
C CYS A 17 -7.12 18.29 -12.30
N ALA A 18 -5.78 18.40 -12.34
CA ALA A 18 -4.92 17.35 -12.89
C ALA A 18 -4.40 16.36 -11.83
N VAL A 19 -4.64 16.60 -10.54
CA VAL A 19 -4.07 15.79 -9.46
C VAL A 19 -5.20 14.98 -8.80
N GLY A 20 -5.54 13.86 -9.42
CA GLY A 20 -6.35 12.83 -8.76
C GLY A 20 -5.61 12.25 -7.54
N PRO A 21 -6.32 11.62 -6.60
CA PRO A 21 -5.68 10.95 -5.46
C PRO A 21 -4.72 9.87 -5.97
N ALA A 22 -3.57 9.73 -5.30
CA ALA A 22 -2.53 8.79 -5.71
C ALA A 22 -3.05 7.35 -5.72
N SER A 23 -2.65 6.55 -6.71
CA SER A 23 -3.02 5.14 -6.76
C SER A 23 -1.93 4.27 -6.15
N PRO A 24 -2.27 3.16 -5.48
CA PRO A 24 -1.29 2.16 -5.05
C PRO A 24 -0.57 1.55 -6.26
N GLU A 25 0.76 1.48 -6.23
CA GLU A 25 1.58 0.92 -7.31
C GLU A 25 2.32 -0.34 -6.89
N ARG A 26 2.88 -0.36 -5.68
CA ARG A 26 3.66 -1.49 -5.17
C ARG A 26 3.37 -1.73 -3.70
N VAL A 27 3.29 -3.00 -3.34
CA VAL A 27 3.04 -3.46 -1.98
C VAL A 27 4.23 -4.30 -1.52
N THR A 28 4.72 -4.02 -0.32
CA THR A 28 5.72 -4.84 0.37
C THR A 28 5.16 -5.22 1.72
N LEU A 29 5.24 -6.50 2.04
CA LEU A 29 4.80 -7.06 3.31
C LEU A 29 6.01 -7.60 4.06
N ASP A 30 6.28 -6.98 5.20
CA ASP A 30 7.17 -7.51 6.22
C ASP A 30 6.35 -8.29 7.26
N ALA A 31 6.96 -8.67 8.39
CA ALA A 31 6.30 -9.54 9.38
C ALA A 31 5.01 -8.93 9.97
N ASP A 32 5.03 -7.62 10.26
CA ASP A 32 3.99 -6.88 10.98
C ASP A 32 3.64 -5.53 10.33
N LEU A 33 4.17 -5.27 9.13
CA LEU A 33 4.02 -3.98 8.46
C LEU A 33 3.74 -4.15 6.97
N LEU A 34 2.59 -3.63 6.55
CA LEU A 34 2.28 -3.37 5.15
C LEU A 34 2.84 -2.01 4.74
N SER A 35 3.71 -1.99 3.74
CA SER A 35 4.22 -0.77 3.10
C SER A 35 3.71 -0.66 1.67
N VAL A 36 3.11 0.47 1.32
CA VAL A 36 2.49 0.70 0.00
C VAL A 36 3.12 1.92 -0.64
N ARG A 37 3.75 1.73 -1.80
CA ARG A 37 4.28 2.80 -2.62
C ARG A 37 3.18 3.33 -3.53
N MET A 38 2.96 4.64 -3.50
CA MET A 38 1.92 5.32 -4.26
C MET A 38 2.49 6.01 -5.51
N SER A 39 1.65 6.25 -6.50
CA SER A 39 1.99 6.89 -7.78
C SER A 39 2.52 8.31 -7.68
N ASP A 40 2.29 8.98 -6.55
CA ASP A 40 2.73 10.36 -6.31
C ASP A 40 4.11 10.48 -5.65
N GLY A 41 4.77 9.37 -5.32
CA GLY A 41 6.02 9.43 -4.57
C GLY A 41 5.89 9.02 -3.10
N SER A 42 4.69 9.03 -2.54
CA SER A 42 4.46 8.77 -1.12
C SER A 42 4.54 7.28 -0.78
N THR A 43 4.75 6.99 0.51
CA THR A 43 4.70 5.65 1.07
C THR A 43 3.74 5.61 2.24
N CYS A 44 2.70 4.81 2.06
CA CYS A 44 1.62 4.57 3.00
C CYS A 44 1.89 3.31 3.83
N ARG A 45 1.39 3.27 5.07
CA ARG A 45 1.66 2.17 6.01
C ARG A 45 0.41 1.57 6.66
N GLY A 46 0.36 0.26 6.76
CA GLY A 46 -0.66 -0.51 7.47
C GLY A 46 -0.02 -1.45 8.49
N PRO A 47 0.16 -1.02 9.76
CA PRO A 47 0.71 -1.90 10.79
C PRO A 47 -0.30 -3.01 11.14
N ALA A 48 0.21 -4.21 11.41
CA ALA A 48 -0.56 -5.29 11.99
C ALA A 48 -0.97 -4.96 13.44
N PRO A 49 -2.07 -5.54 13.94
CA PRO A 49 -2.40 -5.46 15.37
C PRO A 49 -1.36 -6.19 16.22
N ALA A 50 -1.33 -5.92 17.53
CA ALA A 50 -0.35 -6.51 18.44
C ALA A 50 -0.40 -8.05 18.53
N SER A 51 -1.55 -8.67 18.19
CA SER A 51 -1.77 -10.12 18.23
C SER A 51 -2.92 -10.51 17.30
N GLY A 52 -2.96 -11.77 16.86
CA GLY A 52 -4.12 -12.33 16.14
C GLY A 52 -4.14 -12.04 14.64
N PHE A 53 -2.98 -11.75 14.03
CA PHE A 53 -2.84 -11.43 12.60
C PHE A 53 -2.20 -12.56 11.78
N GLU A 54 -2.11 -13.77 12.34
CA GLU A 54 -1.43 -14.91 11.74
C GLU A 54 -2.06 -15.35 10.41
N ALA A 55 -3.37 -15.13 10.25
CA ALA A 55 -4.12 -15.38 9.01
C ALA A 55 -4.24 -14.14 8.10
N GLY A 56 -3.79 -12.98 8.56
CA GLY A 56 -4.02 -11.70 7.91
C GLY A 56 -4.61 -10.65 8.86
N TRP A 57 -4.74 -9.43 8.35
CA TRP A 57 -5.36 -8.32 9.09
C TRP A 57 -5.91 -7.27 8.11
N SER A 58 -6.74 -6.36 8.62
CA SER A 58 -7.29 -5.26 7.83
C SER A 58 -7.15 -3.94 8.56
N GLY A 59 -7.29 -2.85 7.83
CA GLY A 59 -7.20 -1.52 8.40
C GLY A 59 -7.35 -0.41 7.38
N THR A 60 -6.89 0.77 7.76
CA THR A 60 -6.77 1.93 6.87
C THR A 60 -5.31 2.34 6.81
N LEU A 61 -4.79 2.60 5.61
CA LEU A 61 -3.41 3.06 5.46
C LEU A 61 -3.22 4.42 6.14
N THR A 62 -2.06 4.57 6.76
CA THR A 62 -1.62 5.77 7.46
C THR A 62 -0.48 6.46 6.71
N GLY A 63 -0.32 7.76 6.89
CA GLY A 63 0.69 8.56 6.19
C GLY A 63 0.35 8.89 4.73
N CYS A 64 -0.90 8.68 4.32
CA CYS A 64 -1.41 9.00 2.98
C CYS A 64 -2.17 10.33 2.98
N ALA A 65 -2.28 10.97 1.83
CA ALA A 65 -3.11 12.17 1.64
C ALA A 65 -4.62 11.87 1.61
N ALA A 66 -5.01 10.63 1.32
CA ALA A 66 -6.39 10.16 1.26
C ALA A 66 -6.58 8.86 2.07
N THR A 67 -7.84 8.46 2.27
CA THR A 67 -8.19 7.24 3.00
C THR A 67 -8.13 6.03 2.06
N TYR A 68 -7.36 5.00 2.45
CA TYR A 68 -7.24 3.75 1.72
C TYR A 68 -7.48 2.56 2.66
N PRO A 69 -8.70 2.00 2.69
CA PRO A 69 -8.97 0.74 3.36
C PRO A 69 -8.16 -0.38 2.72
N TYR A 70 -7.72 -1.34 3.53
CA TYR A 70 -6.98 -2.50 3.04
C TYR A 70 -7.33 -3.77 3.81
N VAL A 71 -7.09 -4.91 3.16
CA VAL A 71 -7.14 -6.26 3.70
C VAL A 71 -5.88 -7.01 3.28
N VAL A 72 -5.22 -7.66 4.23
CA VAL A 72 -4.11 -8.58 4.05
C VAL A 72 -4.61 -9.99 4.37
N GLU A 73 -4.41 -10.93 3.46
CA GLU A 73 -4.74 -12.34 3.63
C GLU A 73 -3.47 -13.17 3.47
N ILE A 74 -3.02 -13.80 4.55
CA ILE A 74 -1.78 -14.61 4.54
C ILE A 74 -2.12 -16.04 4.12
N ASP A 75 -1.35 -16.60 3.19
CA ASP A 75 -1.54 -17.98 2.75
C ASP A 75 -1.17 -18.96 3.88
N PRO A 76 -2.13 -19.74 4.42
CA PRO A 76 -1.88 -20.67 5.51
C PRO A 76 -0.87 -21.77 5.14
N GLY A 77 -0.73 -22.10 3.85
CA GLY A 77 0.23 -23.10 3.36
C GLY A 77 1.69 -22.69 3.51
N THR A 78 1.97 -21.40 3.69
CA THR A 78 3.33 -20.89 3.93
C THR A 78 3.68 -20.71 5.40
N ASN A 79 2.70 -20.82 6.30
CA ASN A 79 2.84 -20.49 7.71
C ASN A 79 3.56 -21.55 8.58
N PRO A 80 3.29 -22.87 8.48
CA PRO A 80 3.88 -23.85 9.41
C PRO A 80 5.39 -24.05 9.20
N ILE A 81 5.87 -23.95 7.97
CA ILE A 81 7.32 -24.01 7.67
C ILE A 81 8.01 -22.71 8.13
N ARG A 82 7.30 -21.57 8.16
CA ARG A 82 7.87 -20.27 8.54
C ARG A 82 8.34 -20.22 9.98
N PHE A 83 7.55 -20.73 10.94
CA PHE A 83 7.95 -20.76 12.35
C PHE A 83 9.21 -21.61 12.56
N VAL A 84 9.28 -22.77 11.90
CA VAL A 84 10.43 -23.67 11.96
C VAL A 84 11.66 -23.05 11.27
N LEU A 85 11.47 -22.40 10.13
CA LEU A 85 12.56 -21.75 9.40
C LEU A 85 13.02 -20.44 10.04
N GLN A 86 12.16 -19.68 10.74
CA GLN A 86 12.58 -18.52 11.53
C GLN A 86 13.53 -18.94 12.65
N GLU A 87 13.27 -20.07 13.30
CA GLU A 87 14.13 -20.61 14.37
C GLU A 87 15.52 -21.01 13.84
N ILE A 88 15.62 -21.47 12.58
CA ILE A 88 16.86 -21.97 11.97
C ILE A 88 17.62 -20.91 11.16
N LEU A 89 16.92 -20.04 10.44
CA LEU A 89 17.48 -19.10 9.44
C LEU A 89 17.39 -17.62 9.86
N GLY A 90 16.70 -17.33 10.97
CA GLY A 90 16.50 -15.98 11.49
C GLY A 90 15.42 -15.17 10.77
N ASP A 91 14.93 -14.10 11.42
CA ASP A 91 13.76 -13.28 11.02
C ASP A 91 13.83 -12.62 9.64
N ARG A 92 15.00 -12.63 8.98
CA ARG A 92 15.26 -11.75 7.82
C ARG A 92 15.04 -12.40 6.45
N ILE A 93 14.74 -13.70 6.38
CA ILE A 93 14.83 -14.43 5.11
C ILE A 93 13.47 -14.75 4.47
N ILE A 94 12.36 -14.81 5.21
CA ILE A 94 11.08 -15.28 4.66
C ILE A 94 9.99 -14.21 4.78
N ARG A 95 9.72 -13.51 3.68
CA ARG A 95 8.53 -12.66 3.54
C ARG A 95 7.28 -13.54 3.40
N PRO A 96 6.18 -13.23 4.10
CA PRO A 96 4.94 -14.01 4.01
C PRO A 96 4.39 -13.96 2.58
N VAL A 97 3.87 -15.11 2.11
CA VAL A 97 3.04 -15.10 0.91
C VAL A 97 1.66 -14.63 1.30
N ALA A 98 1.23 -13.51 0.73
CA ALA A 98 -0.05 -12.91 1.07
C ALA A 98 -0.67 -12.21 -0.14
N THR A 99 -2.01 -12.18 -0.13
CA THR A 99 -2.80 -11.34 -1.01
C THR A 99 -3.16 -10.07 -0.26
N VAL A 100 -2.91 -8.92 -0.87
CA VAL A 100 -3.26 -7.61 -0.31
C VAL A 100 -4.26 -6.94 -1.22
N THR A 101 -5.43 -6.62 -0.69
CA THR A 101 -6.49 -5.87 -1.37
C THR A 101 -6.53 -4.47 -0.79
N ILE A 102 -6.43 -3.44 -1.64
CA ILE A 102 -6.50 -2.03 -1.25
C ILE A 102 -7.63 -1.38 -2.03
N THR A 103 -8.59 -0.78 -1.33
CA THR A 103 -9.62 0.05 -1.97
C THR A 103 -9.03 1.44 -2.23
N ASP A 104 -8.87 1.81 -3.49
CA ASP A 104 -8.33 3.11 -3.88
C ASP A 104 -9.33 4.24 -3.62
N ALA A 105 -8.85 5.48 -3.70
CA ALA A 105 -9.68 6.67 -3.47
C ALA A 105 -10.79 6.88 -4.52
N THR A 106 -10.81 6.07 -5.59
CA THR A 106 -11.91 6.02 -6.56
C THR A 106 -12.95 4.96 -6.22
N GLY A 107 -12.77 4.22 -5.10
CA GLY A 107 -13.62 3.14 -4.66
C GLY A 107 -13.34 1.80 -5.34
N ARG A 108 -12.18 1.65 -6.01
CA ARG A 108 -11.83 0.45 -6.75
C ARG A 108 -10.83 -0.39 -5.98
N ASP A 109 -11.09 -1.68 -5.92
CA ASP A 109 -10.15 -2.62 -5.31
C ASP A 109 -8.96 -2.91 -6.22
N ARG A 110 -7.78 -2.87 -5.61
CA ARG A 110 -6.48 -3.20 -6.22
C ARG A 110 -5.88 -4.37 -5.46
N VAL A 111 -5.60 -5.46 -6.17
CA VAL A 111 -5.11 -6.70 -5.59
C VAL A 111 -3.63 -6.87 -5.92
N PHE A 112 -2.83 -7.16 -4.90
CA PHE A 112 -1.40 -7.36 -4.99
C PHE A 112 -1.02 -8.71 -4.38
N GLN A 113 -0.07 -9.41 -4.98
CA GLN A 113 0.56 -10.58 -4.38
C GLN A 113 1.91 -10.17 -3.78
N THR A 114 2.17 -10.60 -2.56
CA THR A 114 3.44 -10.41 -1.87
C THR A 114 4.05 -11.77 -1.51
N PRO A 115 5.38 -11.95 -1.61
CA PRO A 115 6.28 -11.13 -2.42
C PRO A 115 5.83 -11.08 -3.89
N GLU A 116 6.19 -10.01 -4.59
CA GLU A 116 5.86 -9.85 -6.02
C GLU A 116 6.42 -11.05 -6.79
N ARG A 117 5.59 -11.65 -7.65
CA ARG A 117 6.01 -12.75 -8.49
C ARG A 117 7.04 -12.23 -9.48
N ILE A 118 8.23 -12.82 -9.51
CA ILE A 118 9.18 -12.59 -10.61
C ILE A 118 8.55 -13.25 -11.85
N GLU A 119 7.96 -12.45 -12.74
CA GLU A 119 7.61 -12.93 -14.08
C GLU A 119 8.92 -13.16 -14.85
N ASN A 120 9.15 -14.40 -15.30
CA ASN A 120 10.30 -14.80 -16.10
C ASN A 120 9.87 -15.16 -17.52
#